data_AF-C0W4I2-F1
#
_entry.id   AF-C0W4I2-F1
#
_cell.length_a   1.000
_cell.length_b   1.000
_cell.length_c   1.000
_cell.angle_alpha   90.00
_cell.angle_beta   90.00
_cell.angle_gamma   90.00
#
_symmetry.space_group_name_H-M   'P 1'
#
loop_
_entity.id
_entity.type
_entity.pdbx_description
1 polymer ?
#
loop_
_entity_poly.entity_id
_entity_poly.type
_entity_poly.pdbx_seq_one_letter_code
_entity_poly.pdbx_strand_id
1 'polypeptide(L)'
;MTRSGGPTATPASPASADAGLACVVLNPSKPAVTESVRRRLTLALAEAGYHEPIWLETTVSEPGATQARLAVASGARLVVAGGGDGTVR
;
A
#
# COMPACT_ATOMS: atom_id res chain seq x y z
N MET A 1 8.23 51.51 -10.50
CA MET A 1 8.82 50.20 -10.14
C MET A 1 7.73 49.34 -9.51
N THR A 2 7.56 48.17 -10.10
CA THR A 2 6.34 47.34 -10.10
C THR A 2 6.13 46.57 -8.80
N ARG A 3 4.92 46.65 -8.22
CA ARG A 3 4.44 45.67 -7.23
C ARG A 3 4.03 44.41 -7.99
N SER A 4 4.68 43.28 -7.70
CA SER A 4 4.18 41.95 -8.10
C SER A 4 4.66 40.91 -7.11
N GLY A 5 3.86 40.71 -6.05
CA GLY A 5 3.89 39.49 -5.26
C GLY A 5 2.61 38.73 -5.60
N GLY A 6 2.66 37.93 -6.67
CA GLY A 6 1.58 36.99 -6.96
C GLY A 6 1.57 35.87 -5.92
N PRO A 7 0.40 35.33 -5.54
CA PRO A 7 0.35 34.23 -4.60
C PRO A 7 1.06 33.02 -5.23
N THR A 8 2.03 32.48 -4.51
CA THR A 8 2.61 31.17 -4.78
C THR A 8 1.45 30.19 -4.81
N ALA A 9 1.08 29.70 -5.99
CA ALA A 9 0.13 28.62 -6.09
C ALA A 9 0.76 27.41 -5.40
N THR A 10 0.33 27.15 -4.16
CA THR A 10 0.45 25.83 -3.54
C THR A 10 -0.11 24.84 -4.56
N PRO A 11 0.64 23.80 -4.98
CA PRO A 11 0.00 22.72 -5.71
C PRO A 11 -1.06 22.17 -4.75
N ALA A 12 -2.33 22.36 -5.08
CA ALA A 12 -3.42 21.69 -4.40
C ALA A 12 -3.11 20.20 -4.50
N SER A 13 -2.74 19.59 -3.37
CA SER A 13 -2.58 18.14 -3.28
C SER A 13 -3.81 17.48 -3.90
N PRO A 14 -3.67 16.39 -4.67
CA PRO A 14 -4.80 15.68 -5.24
C PRO A 14 -5.54 14.94 -4.12
N ALA A 15 -6.17 15.67 -3.21
CA ALA A 15 -7.27 15.17 -2.40
C ALA A 15 -8.44 14.98 -3.37
N SER A 16 -8.49 13.82 -4.05
CA SER A 16 -9.70 13.13 -4.56
C SER A 16 -9.40 12.10 -5.67
N ALA A 17 -8.16 11.60 -5.82
CA ALA A 17 -7.98 10.33 -6.53
C ALA A 17 -8.19 9.20 -5.50
N ASP A 18 -9.42 8.72 -5.40
CA ASP A 18 -9.70 7.51 -4.64
C ASP A 18 -9.05 6.33 -5.41
N ALA A 19 -7.84 5.96 -4.98
CA ALA A 19 -7.09 4.87 -5.58
C ALA A 19 -7.75 3.51 -5.29
N GLY A 20 -8.77 3.49 -4.41
CA GLY A 20 -9.57 2.33 -4.03
C GLY A 20 -8.88 1.42 -3.03
N LEU A 21 -9.27 0.15 -3.06
CA LEU A 21 -8.79 -0.85 -2.13
C LEU A 21 -7.37 -1.31 -2.47
N ALA A 22 -6.50 -1.37 -1.46
CA ALA A 22 -5.23 -2.09 -1.51
C ALA A 22 -5.28 -3.33 -0.61
N CYS A 23 -4.63 -4.40 -1.04
CA CYS A 23 -4.38 -5.58 -0.21
C CYS A 23 -2.89 -5.77 -0.01
N VAL A 24 -2.48 -6.10 1.21
CA VAL A 24 -1.07 -6.38 1.55
C VAL A 24 -0.95 -7.83 1.99
N VAL A 25 -0.15 -8.61 1.26
CA VAL A 25 0.12 -10.03 1.51
C VAL A 25 1.47 -10.17 2.20
N LEU A 26 1.50 -10.65 3.44
CA LEU A 26 2.73 -10.79 4.24
C LEU A 26 2.87 -12.18 4.86
N ASN A 27 4.10 -12.62 5.11
CA ASN A 27 4.37 -13.80 5.95
C ASN A 27 4.80 -13.35 7.35
N PRO A 28 3.99 -13.55 8.41
CA PRO A 28 4.31 -13.10 9.75
C PRO A 28 5.53 -13.81 10.36
N SER A 29 5.92 -14.98 9.86
CA SER A 29 7.13 -15.70 10.29
C SER A 29 8.42 -15.08 9.73
N LYS A 30 8.35 -14.11 8.82
CA LYS A 30 9.54 -13.44 8.27
C LYS A 30 9.97 -12.31 9.20
N PRO A 31 11.25 -12.25 9.61
CA PRO A 31 11.74 -11.24 10.55
C PRO A 31 11.65 -9.80 10.00
N ALA A 32 11.57 -9.65 8.67
CA ALA A 32 11.37 -8.36 8.01
C ALA A 32 9.93 -7.82 8.16
N VAL A 33 8.96 -8.67 8.52
CA VAL A 33 7.56 -8.27 8.71
C VAL A 33 7.38 -7.77 10.14
N THR A 34 7.75 -6.51 10.36
CA THR A 34 7.62 -5.84 11.65
C THR A 34 6.44 -4.89 11.67
N GLU A 35 5.98 -4.51 12.86
CA GLU A 35 4.97 -3.45 13.03
C GLU A 35 5.39 -2.14 12.37
N SER A 36 6.70 -1.83 12.35
CA SER A 36 7.23 -0.66 11.65
C SER A 36 7.06 -0.75 10.13
N VAL A 37 7.14 -1.95 9.55
CA VAL A 37 6.81 -2.17 8.13
C VAL A 37 5.33 -2.01 7.88
N ARG A 38 4.47 -2.60 8.74
CA ARG A 38 3.02 -2.44 8.62
C ARG A 38 2.61 -0.96 8.65
N ARG A 39 3.13 -0.21 9.63
CA ARG A 39 2.90 1.24 9.76
C ARG A 39 3.37 2.03 8.54
N ARG A 40 4.58 1.76 8.03
CA ARG A 40 5.10 2.46 6.84
C ARG A 40 4.26 2.18 5.59
N LEU A 41 3.80 0.95 5.42
CA LEU A 41 2.94 0.58 4.30
C LEU A 41 1.57 1.25 4.39
N THR A 42 0.95 1.28 5.58
CA THR A 42 -0.32 2.01 5.79
C THR A 42 -0.17 3.49 5.42
N LEU A 43 0.90 4.15 5.90
CA LEU A 43 1.15 5.56 5.59
C LEU A 43 1.37 5.79 4.09
N ALA A 44 2.22 4.99 3.46
CA ALA A 44 2.50 5.12 2.03
C ALA A 44 1.25 4.90 1.16
N LEU A 45 0.39 3.95 1.54
CA LEU A 45 -0.88 3.68 0.84
C LEU A 45 -1.87 4.84 1.02
N ALA A 46 -1.98 5.37 2.24
CA ALA A 46 -2.82 6.53 2.52
C ALA A 46 -2.34 7.79 1.77
N GLU A 47 -1.03 8.05 1.74
CA GLU A 47 -0.44 9.15 0.97
C GLU A 47 -0.66 8.99 -0.55
N ALA A 48 -0.76 7.75 -1.02
CA ALA A 48 -1.09 7.43 -2.40
C ALA A 48 -2.61 7.42 -2.70
N GLY A 49 -3.46 7.72 -1.72
CA GLY A 49 -4.92 7.82 -1.90
C GLY A 49 -5.68 6.49 -1.84
N TYR A 50 -5.04 5.41 -1.37
CA TYR A 50 -5.73 4.14 -1.12
C TYR A 50 -6.50 4.17 0.21
N HIS A 51 -7.51 3.31 0.30
CA HIS A 51 -8.21 3.05 1.56
C HIS A 51 -7.31 2.31 2.55
N GLU A 52 -7.79 2.17 3.79
CA GLU A 52 -7.14 1.30 4.77
C GLU A 52 -6.96 -0.11 4.17
N PRO A 53 -5.72 -0.64 4.10
CA PRO A 53 -5.47 -1.87 3.39
C PRO A 53 -6.01 -3.09 4.13
N ILE A 54 -6.45 -4.09 3.36
CA ILE A 54 -6.71 -5.43 3.90
C ILE A 54 -5.38 -6.17 4.02
N TRP A 55 -5.07 -6.64 5.22
CA TRP A 55 -3.90 -7.46 5.49
C TRP A 55 -4.23 -8.94 5.32
N LEU A 56 -3.47 -9.61 4.47
CA LEU A 56 -3.61 -11.03 4.19
C LEU A 56 -2.32 -11.74 4.59
N GLU A 57 -2.44 -12.66 5.53
CA GLU A 57 -1.28 -13.40 6.02
C GLU A 57 -1.13 -14.72 5.24
N THR A 58 0.11 -15.00 4.88
CA THR A 58 0.54 -16.26 4.26
C THR A 58 1.05 -17.20 5.32
N THR A 59 1.08 -18.48 4.99
CA THR A 59 1.72 -19.51 5.81
C THR A 59 2.86 -20.14 5.02
N VAL A 60 3.65 -21.02 5.65
CA VAL A 60 4.67 -21.80 4.93
C VAL A 60 4.04 -22.71 3.88
N SER A 61 2.87 -23.27 4.16
CA SER A 61 2.15 -24.16 3.25
C SER A 61 1.38 -23.42 2.16
N GLU A 62 1.03 -22.15 2.40
CA GLU A 62 0.31 -21.29 1.46
C GLU A 62 1.10 -20.00 1.19
N PRO A 63 2.04 -20.03 0.23
CA PRO A 63 3.03 -18.97 0.05
C PRO A 63 2.48 -17.67 -0.57
N GLY A 64 1.16 -17.52 -0.73
CA GLY A 64 0.54 -16.25 -1.14
C GLY A 64 -0.42 -16.35 -2.33
N ALA A 65 -0.48 -17.49 -3.04
CA ALA A 65 -1.37 -17.62 -4.20
C ALA A 65 -2.86 -17.53 -3.82
N THR A 66 -3.26 -18.15 -2.71
CA THR A 66 -4.62 -18.04 -2.16
C THR A 66 -4.93 -16.58 -1.80
N GLN A 67 -4.01 -15.91 -1.11
CA GLN A 67 -4.14 -14.52 -0.66
C GLN A 67 -4.21 -13.55 -1.84
N ALA A 68 -3.42 -13.75 -2.89
CA ALA A 68 -3.48 -12.94 -4.11
C ALA A 68 -4.84 -13.09 -4.81
N ARG A 69 -5.39 -14.31 -4.88
CA ARG A 69 -6.75 -14.54 -5.43
C ARG A 69 -7.83 -13.86 -4.58
N LEU A 70 -7.71 -13.93 -3.25
CA LEU A 70 -8.62 -13.24 -2.34
C LEU A 70 -8.57 -11.73 -2.55
N ALA A 71 -7.38 -11.14 -2.67
CA ALA A 71 -7.21 -9.72 -2.92
C ALA A 71 -7.92 -9.27 -4.22
N VAL A 72 -7.73 -10.00 -5.31
CA VAL A 72 -8.42 -9.72 -6.58
C VAL A 72 -9.94 -9.86 -6.42
N ALA A 73 -10.40 -10.91 -5.75
CA ALA A 73 -11.82 -11.12 -5.50
C ALA A 73 -12.45 -10.03 -4.61
N SER A 74 -11.67 -9.43 -3.71
CA SER A 74 -12.10 -8.28 -2.88
C SER A 74 -12.15 -6.95 -3.65
N GLY A 75 -11.73 -6.93 -4.92
CA GLY A 75 -11.69 -5.71 -5.73
C GLY A 75 -10.47 -4.83 -5.48
N ALA A 76 -9.38 -5.41 -4.98
CA ALA A 76 -8.14 -4.66 -4.78
C ALA A 76 -7.61 -4.12 -6.11
N ARG A 77 -7.31 -2.83 -6.13
CA ARG A 77 -6.66 -2.12 -7.25
C ARG A 77 -5.14 -2.21 -7.17
N LEU A 78 -4.63 -2.56 -5.99
CA LEU A 78 -3.22 -2.82 -5.73
C LEU A 78 -3.06 -4.02 -4.79
N VAL A 79 -2.13 -4.92 -5.12
CA VAL A 79 -1.69 -6.00 -4.24
C VAL A 79 -0.20 -5.81 -3.96
N VAL A 80 0.14 -5.61 -2.68
CA VAL A 80 1.52 -5.48 -2.21
C VAL A 80 1.93 -6.80 -1.58
N ALA A 81 2.90 -7.51 -2.15
CA ALA A 81 3.47 -8.70 -1.54
C ALA A 81 4.77 -8.35 -0.80
N GLY A 82 4.86 -8.68 0.48
CA GLY A 82 6.07 -8.45 1.30
C GLY A 82 6.56 -9.72 1.99
N GLY A 83 7.78 -10.11 1.65
CA GLY A 83 8.50 -11.24 2.25
C GLY A 83 9.99 -11.10 1.96
N GLY A 84 10.84 -11.58 2.87
CA GLY A 84 12.30 -11.43 2.74
C GLY A 84 12.87 -12.08 1.47
N ASP A 85 13.67 -11.29 0.74
CA ASP A 85 14.66 -11.54 -0.34
C ASP A 85 14.35 -12.58 -1.44
N GLY A 86 13.09 -12.94 -1.64
CA GLY A 86 12.68 -13.88 -2.69
C GLY A 86 11.39 -13.44 -3.34
N THR A 87 11.48 -12.30 -4.03
CA THR A 87 10.55 -11.79 -5.04
C THR A 87 9.57 -12.82 -5.57
N VAL A 88 8.29 -12.47 -5.51
CA VAL A 88 7.24 -12.92 -6.43
C VAL A 88 7.87 -13.28 -7.78
N ARG A 89 7.76 -14.55 -8.18
CA ARG A 89 8.19 -15.05 -9.49
C ARG A 89 6.97 -15.42 -10.30
#